data_AF-A0A936XHE1-F1
#
_entry.id   AF-A0A936XHE1-F1
#
_cell.length_a   1.000
_cell.length_b   1.000
_cell.length_c   1.000
_cell.angle_alpha   90.00
_cell.angle_beta   90.00
_cell.angle_gamma   90.00
#
_symmetry.space_group_name_H-M   'P 1'
#
loop_
_entity.id
_entity.type
_entity.pdbx_description
1 polymer ?
#
loop_
_entity_poly.entity_id
_entity_poly.type
_entity_poly.pdbx_seq_one_letter_code
_entity_poly.pdbx_strand_id
1 'polypeptide(L)'
;MVVLNCPVNTTAASCQTQAAINTQFATWLATASASGGCNGVLTNNNTGAPLACGGSTTVTFTYTSSCAPVTTTCQATFTVTADNIPPVVTTGTIGSCYASVAAAEAAALAATSATDNCAGVLVESASTVGTCSAVITVTTTDACGNSTPVTYNTRIDNT
;
A
#
# COMPACT_ATOMS: atom_id res chain seq x y z
N MET A 1 -34.90 -1.55 26.35
CA MET A 1 -33.43 -1.47 26.40
C MET A 1 -32.90 -1.50 24.98
N VAL A 2 -31.94 -0.65 24.65
CA VAL A 2 -31.20 -0.71 23.37
C VAL A 2 -29.85 -1.35 23.66
N VAL A 3 -29.41 -2.22 22.76
CA VAL A 3 -28.08 -2.84 22.79
C VAL A 3 -27.41 -2.54 21.45
N LEU A 4 -26.26 -1.88 21.47
CA LEU A 4 -25.41 -1.66 20.31
C LEU A 4 -24.09 -2.42 20.53
N ASN A 5 -23.86 -3.44 19.71
CA ASN A 5 -22.63 -4.19 19.64
C ASN A 5 -21.76 -3.61 18.54
N CYS A 6 -20.70 -2.93 18.96
CA CYS A 6 -19.75 -2.29 18.07
C CYS A 6 -18.77 -3.31 17.50
N PRO A 7 -18.27 -3.09 16.28
CA PRO A 7 -17.09 -3.80 15.82
C PRO A 7 -15.94 -3.60 16.79
N VAL A 8 -15.06 -4.60 16.87
CA VAL A 8 -13.82 -4.50 17.63
C VAL A 8 -12.76 -3.83 16.76
N ASN A 9 -11.92 -2.99 17.36
CA ASN A 9 -10.77 -2.42 16.65
C ASN A 9 -9.93 -3.56 16.05
N THR A 10 -9.60 -3.44 14.77
CA THR A 10 -8.92 -4.51 14.02
C THR A 10 -7.71 -3.96 13.30
N THR A 11 -6.63 -4.76 13.26
CA THR A 11 -5.43 -4.46 12.48
C THR A 11 -5.23 -5.56 11.44
N ALA A 12 -5.30 -5.20 10.17
CA ALA A 12 -4.93 -6.06 9.06
C ALA A 12 -3.41 -5.98 8.82
N ALA A 13 -2.81 -7.10 8.43
CA ALA A 13 -1.38 -7.16 8.11
C ALA A 13 -1.04 -6.34 6.84
N SER A 14 0.24 -5.98 6.72
CA SER A 14 0.82 -5.43 5.49
C SER A 14 0.89 -6.51 4.39
N CYS A 15 1.40 -6.13 3.20
CA CYS A 15 1.56 -7.03 2.06
C CYS A 15 0.23 -7.63 1.54
N GLN A 16 -0.86 -6.87 1.61
CA GLN A 16 -2.17 -7.25 1.09
C GLN A 16 -2.49 -6.43 -0.16
N THR A 17 -3.36 -6.94 -1.02
CA THR A 17 -3.93 -6.13 -2.12
C THR A 17 -5.03 -5.22 -1.60
N GLN A 18 -5.30 -4.10 -2.29
CA GLN A 18 -6.41 -3.22 -1.92
C GLN A 18 -7.76 -3.95 -1.95
N ALA A 19 -7.96 -4.89 -2.88
CA ALA A 19 -9.18 -5.69 -2.95
C ALA A 19 -9.36 -6.59 -1.71
N ALA A 20 -8.28 -7.19 -1.20
CA ALA A 20 -8.31 -7.99 0.01
C ALA A 20 -8.61 -7.13 1.25
N ILE A 21 -7.98 -5.94 1.36
CA ILE A 21 -8.27 -4.99 2.44
C ILE A 21 -9.72 -4.51 2.39
N ASN A 22 -10.24 -4.18 1.20
CA ASN A 22 -11.64 -3.78 1.04
C ASN A 22 -12.60 -4.89 1.49
N THR A 23 -12.28 -6.15 1.20
CA THR A 23 -13.10 -7.31 1.61
C THR A 23 -13.07 -7.51 3.13
N GLN A 24 -11.88 -7.43 3.74
CA GLN A 24 -11.73 -7.50 5.21
C GLN A 24 -12.48 -6.36 5.91
N PHE A 25 -12.37 -5.15 5.39
CA PHE A 25 -13.05 -3.98 5.92
C PHE A 25 -14.59 -4.10 5.81
N ALA A 26 -15.12 -4.57 4.68
CA ALA A 26 -16.56 -4.83 4.53
C ALA A 26 -17.08 -5.90 5.50
N THR A 27 -16.29 -6.95 5.71
CA THR A 27 -16.60 -7.99 6.70
C THR A 27 -16.60 -7.43 8.12
N TRP A 28 -15.60 -6.60 8.45
CA TRP A 28 -15.50 -5.92 9.74
C TRP A 28 -16.68 -4.98 10.00
N LEU A 29 -17.11 -4.19 9.02
CA LEU A 29 -18.31 -3.35 9.13
C LEU A 29 -19.57 -4.16 9.48
N ALA A 30 -19.71 -5.35 8.87
CA ALA A 30 -20.86 -6.23 9.08
C ALA A 30 -20.89 -6.89 10.49
N THR A 31 -19.84 -6.75 11.29
CA THR A 31 -19.83 -7.22 12.69
C THR A 31 -20.63 -6.31 13.62
N ALA A 32 -20.93 -5.06 13.19
CA ALA A 32 -21.79 -4.17 13.93
C ALA A 32 -23.22 -4.71 13.98
N SER A 33 -23.82 -4.73 15.17
CA SER A 33 -25.22 -5.14 15.34
C SER A 33 -25.89 -4.32 16.42
N ALA A 34 -27.20 -4.19 16.32
CA ALA A 34 -27.98 -3.46 17.31
C ALA A 34 -29.36 -4.10 17.47
N SER A 35 -29.94 -4.01 18.67
CA SER A 35 -31.25 -4.55 18.98
C SER A 35 -31.97 -3.74 20.07
N GLY A 36 -33.28 -3.97 20.19
CA GLY A 36 -34.14 -3.29 21.15
C GLY A 36 -34.57 -1.89 20.72
N GLY A 37 -35.20 -1.13 21.61
CA GLY A 37 -35.85 0.14 21.26
C GLY A 37 -37.12 -0.05 20.43
N CYS A 38 -37.51 0.97 19.69
CA CYS A 38 -38.70 0.98 18.84
C CYS A 38 -38.31 1.46 17.44
N ASN A 39 -38.65 0.69 16.40
CA ASN A 39 -38.33 1.03 14.99
C ASN A 39 -36.85 1.39 14.77
N GLY A 40 -35.95 0.57 15.32
CA GLY A 40 -34.53 0.85 15.34
C GLY A 40 -33.86 0.74 13.97
N VAL A 41 -32.94 1.67 13.69
CA VAL A 41 -32.16 1.70 12.45
C VAL A 41 -30.68 1.84 12.81
N LEU A 42 -29.86 0.91 12.34
CA LEU A 42 -28.40 0.97 12.46
C LEU A 42 -27.81 1.61 11.20
N THR A 43 -27.00 2.64 11.40
CA THR A 43 -26.27 3.35 10.34
C THR A 43 -24.80 3.50 10.73
N ASN A 44 -23.96 3.84 9.76
CA ASN A 44 -22.58 4.22 10.01
C ASN A 44 -22.12 5.30 9.02
N ASN A 45 -21.05 6.02 9.37
CA ASN A 45 -20.48 7.11 8.56
C ASN A 45 -19.25 6.67 7.73
N ASN A 46 -19.11 5.38 7.42
CA ASN A 46 -17.97 4.87 6.68
C ASN A 46 -17.75 5.62 5.36
N THR A 47 -16.49 5.98 5.07
CA THR A 47 -16.04 6.62 3.83
C THR A 47 -15.17 5.72 2.94
N GLY A 48 -14.81 4.52 3.40
CA GLY A 48 -13.95 3.58 2.68
C GLY A 48 -12.88 2.94 3.57
N ALA A 49 -12.34 1.82 3.10
CA ALA A 49 -11.22 1.16 3.75
C ALA A 49 -9.93 1.99 3.64
N PRO A 50 -8.97 1.85 4.58
CA PRO A 50 -7.64 2.43 4.43
C PRO A 50 -6.90 1.88 3.20
N LEU A 51 -5.80 2.54 2.83
CA LEU A 51 -4.89 2.02 1.82
C LEU A 51 -4.21 0.74 2.30
N ALA A 52 -3.98 -0.18 1.36
CA ALA A 52 -3.30 -1.44 1.66
C ALA A 52 -1.84 -1.27 2.09
N CYS A 53 -1.24 -0.12 1.76
CA CYS A 53 0.11 0.24 2.19
C CYS A 53 0.17 0.85 3.59
N GLY A 54 -0.97 0.96 4.27
CA GLY A 54 -1.06 1.43 5.64
C GLY A 54 -2.07 2.55 5.83
N GLY A 55 -2.38 2.81 7.10
CA GLY A 55 -3.32 3.84 7.54
C GLY A 55 -4.45 3.27 8.38
N SER A 56 -5.42 4.12 8.72
CA SER A 56 -6.58 3.71 9.50
C SER A 56 -7.84 4.49 9.13
N THR A 57 -8.98 3.84 9.32
CA THR A 57 -10.31 4.42 9.17
C THR A 57 -11.06 4.19 10.47
N THR A 58 -11.54 5.26 11.10
CA THR A 58 -12.44 5.18 12.26
C THR A 58 -13.87 5.39 11.80
N VAL A 59 -14.74 4.44 12.12
CA VAL A 59 -16.16 4.46 11.75
C VAL A 59 -17.00 4.65 13.01
N THR A 60 -17.92 5.62 12.95
CA THR A 60 -18.96 5.84 13.95
C THR A 60 -20.23 5.10 13.53
N PHE A 61 -20.70 4.21 14.39
CA PHE A 61 -21.95 3.49 14.25
C PHE A 61 -23.01 4.20 15.09
N THR A 62 -24.16 4.43 14.48
CA THR A 62 -25.29 5.14 15.11
C THR A 62 -26.54 4.28 14.99
N TYR A 63 -27.08 3.89 16.14
CA TYR A 63 -28.38 3.26 16.24
C TYR A 63 -29.42 4.30 16.67
N THR A 64 -30.45 4.49 15.84
CA THR A 64 -31.54 5.43 16.08
C THR A 64 -32.85 4.68 16.31
N SER A 65 -33.56 5.01 17.38
CA SER A 65 -34.83 4.41 17.80
C SER A 65 -35.88 5.52 17.99
N SER A 66 -37.15 5.23 17.72
CA SER A 66 -38.26 6.19 17.92
C SER A 66 -38.71 6.31 19.39
N CYS A 67 -38.18 5.47 20.28
CA CYS A 67 -38.38 5.55 21.72
C CYS A 67 -37.05 5.53 22.47
N ALA A 68 -37.04 5.99 23.73
CA ALA A 68 -35.82 6.13 24.50
C ALA A 68 -35.09 4.78 24.76
N PRO A 69 -33.74 4.75 24.68
CA PRO A 69 -32.87 5.82 24.19
C PRO A 69 -33.03 6.02 22.67
N VAL A 70 -33.18 7.27 22.25
CA VAL A 70 -33.45 7.64 20.86
C VAL A 70 -32.21 7.45 19.97
N THR A 71 -31.03 7.64 20.54
CA THR A 71 -29.77 7.47 19.83
C THR A 71 -28.76 6.77 20.72
N THR A 72 -28.04 5.80 20.18
CA THR A 72 -26.89 5.16 20.81
C THR A 72 -25.77 5.08 19.78
N THR A 73 -24.57 5.51 20.15
CA THR A 73 -23.43 5.56 19.22
C THR A 73 -22.24 4.82 19.79
N CYS A 74 -21.38 4.37 18.88
CA CYS A 74 -20.03 3.96 19.23
C CYS A 74 -19.09 4.10 18.04
N GLN A 75 -17.80 3.91 18.30
CA GLN A 75 -16.76 3.99 17.29
C GLN A 75 -15.89 2.74 17.32
N ALA A 76 -15.42 2.36 16.15
CA ALA A 76 -14.40 1.33 16.00
C ALA A 76 -13.44 1.74 14.88
N THR A 77 -12.18 1.31 15.00
CA THR A 77 -11.11 1.64 14.06
C THR A 77 -10.61 0.39 13.36
N PHE A 78 -10.49 0.48 12.04
CA PHE A 78 -9.80 -0.51 11.21
C PHE A 78 -8.47 0.06 10.76
N THR A 79 -7.38 -0.64 11.06
CA THR A 79 -6.01 -0.24 10.76
C THR A 79 -5.39 -1.23 9.80
N VAL A 80 -4.56 -0.74 8.88
CA VAL A 80 -3.68 -1.56 8.04
C VAL A 80 -2.25 -1.28 8.46
N THR A 81 -1.49 -2.33 8.79
CA THR A 81 -0.05 -2.20 9.06
C THR A 81 0.65 -1.69 7.80
N ALA A 82 1.47 -0.66 7.96
CA ALA A 82 2.22 -0.09 6.85
C ALA A 82 3.38 -1.01 6.43
N ASP A 83 3.64 -1.05 5.13
CA ASP A 83 4.87 -1.60 4.60
C ASP A 83 5.88 -0.47 4.40
N ASN A 84 6.99 -0.52 5.12
CA ASN A 84 8.02 0.52 5.12
C ASN A 84 9.40 -0.05 4.79
N ILE A 85 9.46 -1.28 4.29
CA ILE A 85 10.73 -1.95 4.00
C ILE A 85 10.97 -1.79 2.50
N PRO A 86 12.07 -1.13 2.09
CA PRO A 86 12.41 -1.03 0.67
C PRO A 86 12.82 -2.39 0.08
N PRO A 87 12.66 -2.57 -1.25
CA PRO A 87 13.15 -3.75 -1.95
C PRO A 87 14.65 -3.97 -1.73
N VAL A 88 15.04 -5.23 -1.62
CA VAL A 88 16.45 -5.63 -1.63
C VAL A 88 16.88 -5.83 -3.09
N VAL A 89 17.83 -5.00 -3.53
CA VAL A 89 18.33 -5.00 -4.91
C VAL A 89 19.68 -5.72 -4.98
N THR A 90 19.82 -6.60 -5.96
CA THR A 90 21.09 -7.25 -6.33
C THR A 90 21.54 -6.73 -7.69
N THR A 91 22.74 -6.15 -7.71
CA THR A 91 23.34 -5.62 -8.94
C THR A 91 24.14 -6.69 -9.66
N GLY A 92 23.98 -6.74 -10.98
CA GLY A 92 24.84 -7.47 -11.89
C GLY A 92 25.98 -6.62 -12.42
N THR A 93 26.54 -7.05 -13.55
CA THR A 93 27.59 -6.33 -14.28
C THR A 93 27.07 -5.87 -15.63
N ILE A 94 27.42 -4.64 -16.01
CA ILE A 94 27.19 -4.13 -17.37
C ILE A 94 28.52 -3.97 -18.11
N GLY A 95 28.45 -3.77 -19.43
CA GLY A 95 29.60 -3.48 -20.27
C GLY A 95 30.24 -2.14 -19.92
N SER A 96 31.49 -1.95 -20.33
CA SER A 96 32.24 -0.71 -20.06
C SER A 96 31.91 0.44 -21.02
N CYS A 97 31.25 0.16 -22.14
CA CYS A 97 30.92 1.16 -23.16
C CYS A 97 29.64 0.80 -23.92
N TYR A 98 28.81 1.81 -24.20
CA TYR A 98 27.59 1.69 -24.98
C TYR A 98 27.49 2.79 -26.04
N ALA A 99 26.80 2.50 -27.15
CA ALA A 99 26.57 3.47 -28.22
C ALA A 99 25.58 4.58 -27.81
N SER A 100 24.60 4.27 -26.95
CA SER A 100 23.54 5.21 -26.57
C SER A 100 23.09 5.04 -25.11
N VAL A 101 22.43 6.07 -24.57
CA VAL A 101 21.82 6.04 -23.23
C VAL A 101 20.81 4.92 -23.11
N ALA A 102 19.94 4.75 -24.11
CA ALA A 102 18.91 3.70 -24.09
C ALA A 102 19.52 2.29 -24.01
N ALA A 103 20.63 2.03 -24.73
CA ALA A 103 21.31 0.73 -24.66
C ALA A 103 21.95 0.49 -23.28
N ALA A 104 22.52 1.55 -22.70
CA ALA A 104 23.15 1.48 -21.39
C ALA A 104 22.11 1.26 -20.27
N GLU A 105 21.00 2.00 -20.30
CA GLU A 105 19.87 1.86 -19.36
C GLU A 105 19.20 0.49 -19.49
N ALA A 106 18.97 -0.01 -20.71
CA ALA A 106 18.42 -1.35 -20.92
C ALA A 106 19.33 -2.44 -20.35
N ALA A 107 20.66 -2.29 -20.49
CA ALA A 107 21.61 -3.23 -19.90
C ALA A 107 21.64 -3.15 -18.37
N ALA A 108 21.56 -1.94 -17.80
CA ALA A 108 21.49 -1.75 -16.35
C ALA A 108 20.21 -2.34 -15.74
N LEU A 109 19.06 -2.15 -16.40
CA LEU A 109 17.80 -2.78 -15.99
C LEU A 109 17.90 -4.30 -16.09
N ALA A 110 18.40 -4.85 -17.20
CA ALA A 110 18.56 -6.29 -17.38
C ALA A 110 19.58 -6.92 -16.39
N ALA A 111 20.55 -6.15 -15.91
CA ALA A 111 21.52 -6.57 -14.91
C ALA A 111 21.01 -6.39 -13.46
N THR A 112 19.88 -5.73 -13.26
CA THR A 112 19.28 -5.53 -11.94
C THR A 112 18.28 -6.64 -11.66
N SER A 113 18.31 -7.15 -10.42
CA SER A 113 17.27 -8.02 -9.91
C SER A 113 16.90 -7.59 -8.50
N ALA A 114 15.67 -7.80 -8.09
CA ALA A 114 15.20 -7.38 -6.78
C ALA A 114 14.22 -8.37 -6.18
N THR A 115 14.19 -8.39 -4.85
CA THR A 115 13.22 -9.11 -4.03
C THR A 115 12.70 -8.20 -2.95
N ASP A 116 11.50 -8.47 -2.48
CA ASP A 116 10.86 -7.68 -1.44
C ASP A 116 10.19 -8.57 -0.38
N ASN A 117 9.95 -8.04 0.81
CA ASN A 117 9.24 -8.75 1.88
C ASN A 117 7.75 -8.93 1.55
N CYS A 118 7.19 -8.07 0.70
CA CYS A 118 5.84 -8.23 0.19
C CYS A 118 5.85 -8.91 -1.18
N ALA A 119 4.92 -9.86 -1.36
CA ALA A 119 4.65 -10.41 -2.68
C ALA A 119 3.98 -9.31 -3.53
N GLY A 120 4.63 -8.91 -4.63
CA GLY A 120 4.13 -7.83 -5.47
C GLY A 120 5.01 -7.61 -6.69
N VAL A 121 4.49 -6.83 -7.64
CA VAL A 121 5.29 -6.37 -8.78
C VAL A 121 6.23 -5.27 -8.29
N LEU A 122 7.52 -5.45 -8.53
CA LEU A 122 8.51 -4.41 -8.36
C LEU A 122 8.68 -3.64 -9.68
N VAL A 123 8.76 -2.32 -9.58
CA VAL A 123 8.94 -1.44 -10.74
C VAL A 123 10.36 -0.92 -10.73
N GLU A 124 11.10 -1.20 -11.80
CA GLU A 124 12.44 -0.66 -12.02
C GLU A 124 12.39 0.52 -12.99
N SER A 125 13.14 1.56 -12.69
CA SER A 125 13.33 2.72 -13.57
C SER A 125 14.80 3.09 -13.63
N ALA A 126 15.27 3.48 -14.81
CA ALA A 126 16.64 3.91 -15.02
C ALA A 126 16.70 5.41 -15.34
N SER A 127 17.78 6.05 -14.90
CA SER A 127 18.13 7.41 -15.30
C SER A 127 19.63 7.51 -15.46
N THR A 128 20.09 8.32 -16.42
CA THR A 128 21.50 8.46 -16.74
C THR A 128 21.98 9.89 -16.58
N VAL A 129 23.14 10.05 -15.96
CA VAL A 129 23.87 11.32 -15.89
C VAL A 129 25.22 11.16 -16.58
N GLY A 130 25.53 12.05 -17.52
CA GLY A 130 26.79 12.05 -18.26
C GLY A 130 26.78 11.14 -19.50
N THR A 131 27.89 11.16 -20.24
CA THR A 131 28.09 10.35 -21.46
C THR A 131 29.44 9.64 -21.43
N CYS A 132 30.57 10.34 -21.57
CA CYS A 132 31.91 9.73 -21.57
C CYS A 132 32.29 9.06 -20.22
N SER A 133 31.76 9.60 -19.12
CA SER A 133 31.75 8.98 -17.79
C SER A 133 30.31 9.03 -17.31
N ALA A 134 29.52 8.05 -17.72
CA ALA A 134 28.10 7.97 -17.43
C ALA A 134 27.85 7.17 -16.15
N VAL A 135 26.95 7.70 -15.32
CA VAL A 135 26.40 7.02 -14.15
C VAL A 135 24.92 6.76 -14.42
N ILE A 136 24.55 5.49 -14.45
CA ILE A 136 23.17 5.04 -14.57
C ILE A 136 22.68 4.71 -13.17
N THR A 137 21.58 5.31 -12.75
CA THR A 137 20.90 5.00 -11.49
C THR A 137 19.66 4.20 -11.81
N VAL A 138 19.61 2.95 -11.36
CA VAL A 138 18.40 2.11 -11.39
C VAL A 138 17.72 2.22 -10.03
N THR A 139 16.47 2.65 -10.01
CA THR A 139 15.63 2.69 -8.81
C THR A 139 14.58 1.61 -8.90
N THR A 140 14.59 0.69 -7.94
CA THR A 140 13.53 -0.31 -7.78
C THR A 140 12.54 0.17 -6.73
N THR A 141 11.25 0.20 -7.06
CA THR A 141 10.17 0.66 -6.19
C THR A 141 9.13 -0.46 -6.01
N ASP A 142 8.70 -0.68 -4.77
CA ASP A 142 7.59 -1.60 -4.46
C ASP A 142 6.21 -0.98 -4.74
N ALA A 143 5.15 -1.74 -4.47
CA ALA A 143 3.77 -1.28 -4.66
C ALA A 143 3.33 -0.16 -3.67
N CYS A 144 4.08 0.03 -2.59
CA CYS A 144 3.82 1.01 -1.54
C CYS A 144 4.69 2.26 -1.64
N GLY A 145 5.58 2.31 -2.64
CA GLY A 145 6.46 3.44 -2.91
C GLY A 145 7.81 3.35 -2.20
N ASN A 146 8.09 2.31 -1.42
CA ASN A 146 9.42 2.14 -0.84
C ASN A 146 10.40 1.79 -1.97
N SER A 147 11.57 2.42 -1.96
CA SER A 147 12.46 2.40 -3.11
C SER A 147 13.93 2.24 -2.72
N THR A 148 14.67 1.50 -3.54
CA THR A 148 16.11 1.27 -3.40
C THR A 148 16.83 1.62 -4.70
N PRO A 149 17.70 2.65 -4.71
CA PRO A 149 18.53 2.99 -5.86
C PRO A 149 19.86 2.23 -5.85
N VAL A 150 20.33 1.85 -7.03
CA VAL A 150 21.67 1.30 -7.28
C VAL A 150 22.28 1.97 -8.51
N THR A 151 23.62 2.00 -8.57
CA THR A 151 24.33 2.68 -9.66
C THR A 151 25.21 1.75 -10.49
N TYR A 152 25.30 2.06 -11.77
CA TYR A 152 26.21 1.43 -12.73
C TYR A 152 27.05 2.50 -13.41
N ASN A 153 28.35 2.24 -13.58
CA ASN A 153 29.26 3.15 -14.27
C ASN A 153 29.60 2.58 -15.64
N THR A 154 29.54 3.42 -16.67
CA THR A 154 29.91 3.05 -18.04
C THR A 154 30.35 4.29 -18.83
N ARG A 155 30.85 4.06 -20.05
CA ARG A 155 30.99 5.09 -21.08
C ARG A 155 29.82 5.00 -22.08
N ILE A 156 29.39 6.15 -22.61
CA ILE A 156 28.35 6.29 -23.63
C ILE A 156 28.86 7.25 -24.72
N ASP A 157 28.89 6.76 -25.97
CA ASP A 157 29.54 7.46 -27.08
C ASP A 157 28.60 8.28 -27.95
N ASN A 158 27.29 8.09 -27.79
CA ASN A 158 26.22 8.80 -28.49
C ASN A 158 26.39 8.79 -30.03
N THR A 159 26.81 7.64 -30.57
CA THR A 159 27.05 7.39 -32.00
C THR A 159 25.82 6.87 -32.72
#